data_AF-A0A2N0YWD0-F1
#
_entry.id   AF-A0A2N0YWD0-F1
#
_cell.length_a   1.000
_cell.length_b   1.000
_cell.length_c   1.000
_cell.angle_alpha   90.00
_cell.angle_beta   90.00
_cell.angle_gamma   90.00
#
_symmetry.space_group_name_H-M   'P 1'
#
loop_
_entity.id
_entity.type
_entity.pdbx_description
1 polymer ?
#
loop_
_entity_poly.entity_id
_entity_poly.type
_entity_poly.pdbx_seq_one_letter_code
_entity_poly.pdbx_strand_id
1 'polypeptide(L)' 'MMFDNHDDILTVDELMDILYIGKNTAYQLLNSRKIQAFKIGRVWKIPREAVTQYIIQQSGSKN' A
#
# COMPACT_ATOMS: atom_id res chain seq x y z
N MET A 1 -7.37 5.21 21.69
CA MET A 1 -6.67 6.34 21.03
C MET A 1 -6.39 5.86 19.61
N MET A 2 -7.35 6.04 18.71
CA MET A 2 -7.79 7.29 18.05
C MET A 2 -6.79 7.64 16.95
N PHE A 3 -7.20 7.40 15.70
CA PHE A 3 -6.50 7.64 14.45
C PHE A 3 -5.84 9.02 14.43
N ASP A 4 -4.55 9.10 14.73
CA ASP A 4 -3.87 10.38 14.97
C ASP A 4 -2.94 10.82 13.82
N ASN A 5 -2.98 10.18 12.65
CA ASN A 5 -2.22 10.67 11.51
C ASN A 5 -3.03 10.60 10.21
N HIS A 6 -3.17 11.75 9.56
CA HIS A 6 -3.60 11.86 8.17
C HIS A 6 -2.71 11.05 7.19
N ASP A 7 -1.60 10.47 7.68
CA ASP A 7 -0.62 9.67 6.95
C ASP A 7 -0.87 8.16 6.94
N ASP A 8 -1.95 7.67 7.56
CA ASP A 8 -2.21 6.23 7.68
C ASP A 8 -2.70 5.59 6.36
N ILE A 9 -3.24 6.39 5.44
CA ILE A 9 -3.82 5.93 4.19
C ILE A 9 -3.13 6.61 3.01
N LEU A 10 -2.59 5.78 2.12
CA LEU A 10 -1.88 6.17 0.92
C LEU A 10 -2.79 6.08 -0.32
N THR A 11 -2.47 6.91 -1.30
CA THR A 11 -2.90 6.85 -2.69
C THR A 11 -1.99 5.93 -3.50
N VAL A 12 -2.39 5.63 -4.74
CA VAL A 12 -1.56 4.83 -5.66
C VAL A 12 -0.27 5.57 -6.01
N ASP A 13 -0.30 6.89 -6.14
CA ASP A 13 0.88 7.68 -6.48
C ASP A 13 1.90 7.65 -5.33
N GLU A 14 1.46 7.80 -4.08
CA GLU A 14 2.34 7.65 -2.91
C GLU A 14 2.89 6.21 -2.78
N LEU A 15 2.09 5.20 -3.10
CA LEU A 15 2.57 3.81 -3.15
C LEU A 15 3.69 3.64 -4.20
N MET A 16 3.53 4.27 -5.36
CA MET A 16 4.53 4.25 -6.43
C MET A 16 5.83 4.91 -5.97
N ASP A 17 5.75 6.05 -5.29
CA ASP A 17 6.91 6.76 -4.75
C ASP A 17 7.61 5.96 -3.66
N ILE A 18 6.86 5.32 -2.75
CA ILE A 18 7.41 4.52 -1.65
C ILE A 18 8.14 3.28 -2.15
N LEU A 19 7.55 2.55 -3.11
CA LEU A 19 8.10 1.29 -3.60
C LEU A 19 9.00 1.47 -4.83
N TYR A 20 9.13 2.68 -5.35
CA TYR A 20 9.86 3.00 -6.58
C TYR A 20 9.37 2.13 -7.77
N ILE A 21 8.06 2.07 -7.97
CA ILE A 21 7.43 1.26 -9.03
C ILE A 21 6.54 2.09 -9.96
N GLY A 22 6.35 1.59 -11.19
CA GLY A 22 5.40 2.16 -12.14
C GLY A 22 3.95 1.82 -11.84
N LYS A 23 3.03 2.60 -12.43
CA LYS A 23 1.57 2.46 -12.30
C LYS A 23 1.08 1.04 -12.55
N ASN A 24 1.54 0.38 -13.61
CA ASN A 24 1.12 -0.98 -13.96
C ASN A 24 1.42 -1.97 -12.83
N THR A 25 2.63 -1.92 -12.27
CA THR A 25 3.06 -2.76 -11.16
C THR A 25 2.25 -2.45 -9.90
N ALA A 26 2.03 -1.16 -9.59
CA ALA A 26 1.21 -0.75 -8.45
C ALA A 26 -0.20 -1.34 -8.53
N TYR A 27 -0.90 -1.16 -9.66
CA TYR A 27 -2.23 -1.76 -9.84
C TYR A 27 -2.20 -3.29 -9.83
N GLN A 28 -1.15 -3.92 -10.36
CA GLN A 28 -1.01 -5.38 -10.27
C GLN A 28 -0.94 -5.84 -8.81
N LEU A 29 -0.16 -5.16 -7.95
CA LEU A 29 -0.06 -5.49 -6.53
C LEU A 29 -1.40 -5.32 -5.81
N LEU A 30 -2.14 -4.24 -6.10
CA LEU A 30 -3.45 -3.97 -5.51
C LEU A 30 -4.52 -4.96 -6.00
N ASN A 31 -4.59 -5.20 -7.31
CA ASN A 31 -5.59 -6.09 -7.92
C ASN A 31 -5.34 -7.55 -7.52
N SER A 32 -4.08 -7.96 -7.37
CA SER A 32 -3.71 -9.31 -6.89
C SER A 32 -3.79 -9.47 -5.38
N ARG A 33 -4.18 -8.41 -4.65
CA ARG A 33 -4.24 -8.36 -3.17
C ARG A 33 -2.91 -8.71 -2.48
N LYS A 34 -1.77 -8.51 -3.17
CA LYS A 34 -0.43 -8.62 -2.56
C LYS A 34 -0.18 -7.50 -1.55
N ILE A 35 -0.81 -6.35 -1.77
CA ILE A 35 -0.90 -5.26 -0.80
C ILE A 35 -2.37 -5.08 -0.47
N GLN A 36 -2.71 -5.14 0.82
CA GLN A 36 -4.09 -4.92 1.26
C GLN A 36 -4.49 -3.47 1.03
N ALA A 37 -5.65 -3.27 0.40
CA ALA A 37 -6.19 -1.94 0.08
C ALA A 37 -7.70 -2.04 -0.18
N PHE A 38 -8.38 -0.91 -0.16
CA PHE A 38 -9.80 -0.80 -0.45
C PHE A 38 -10.09 0.39 -1.38
N LYS A 39 -11.31 0.45 -1.93
CA LYS A 39 -11.76 1.55 -2.79
C LYS A 39 -12.82 2.38 -2.09
N ILE A 40 -12.71 3.70 -2.24
CA ILE A 40 -13.82 4.64 -2.01
C ILE A 40 -14.15 5.25 -3.36
N GLY A 41 -15.29 4.86 -3.93
CA GLY A 41 -15.62 5.17 -5.32
C GLY A 41 -14.59 4.59 -6.30
N ARG A 42 -13.91 5.46 -7.05
CA ARG A 42 -12.88 5.08 -8.04
C ARG A 42 -11.45 5.13 -7.49
N VAL A 43 -11.28 5.62 -6.27
CA VAL A 43 -9.96 5.90 -5.68
C VAL A 43 -9.55 4.74 -4.77
N TRP A 44 -8.34 4.23 -4.97
CA TRP A 44 -7.72 3.28 -4.05
C TRP A 44 -7.22 3.99 -2.80
N LYS A 45 -7.40 3.32 -1.66
CA LYS A 45 -6.95 3.70 -0.33
C LYS A 45 -6.17 2.55 0.25
N ILE A 46 -4.90 2.80 0.56
CA ILE A 46 -3.91 1.77 0.87
C ILE A 46 -3.38 2.07 2.27
N PRO A 47 -3.71 1.26 3.29
CA PRO A 47 -3.11 1.43 4.60
C PRO A 47 -1.57 1.39 4.53
N ARG A 48 -0.89 2.34 5.16
CA ARG A 48 0.58 2.37 5.23
C ARG A 48 1.15 1.09 5.84
N GLU A 49 0.45 0.53 6.81
CA GLU A 49 0.80 -0.76 7.42
C GLU A 49 0.82 -1.87 6.36
N ALA A 50 -0.14 -1.91 5.43
CA ALA A 50 -0.18 -2.92 4.38
C ALA A 50 1.05 -2.86 3.46
N VAL A 51 1.54 -1.66 3.16
CA VAL A 51 2.78 -1.47 2.39
C VAL A 51 4.00 -1.93 3.19
N THR A 52 4.04 -1.60 4.48
CA THR A 52 5.12 -2.03 5.39
C THR A 52 5.18 -3.55 5.50
N GLN A 53 4.03 -4.21 5.69
CA GLN A 53 3.93 -5.66 5.73
C GLN A 53 4.38 -6.30 4.42
N TYR A 54 4.01 -5.71 3.28
CA TYR A 54 4.49 -6.17 1.98
C TYR A 54 6.01 -6.11 1.87
N ILE A 55 6.65 -5.00 2.28
CA ILE A 55 8.11 -4.85 2.24
C ILE A 55 8.79 -5.91 3.11
N ILE A 56 8.33 -6.10 4.35
CA ILE A 56 8.87 -7.10 5.29
C ILE A 56 8.75 -8.51 4.70
N GLN A 57 7.59 -8.82 4.11
CA GLN A 57 7.36 -10.12 3.48
C GLN A 57 8.27 -10.35 2.26
N GLN A 58 8.53 -9.33 1.45
CA GLN A 58 9.45 -9.43 0.30
C GLN A 58 10.93 -9.43 0.70
N SER A 59 11.31 -8.77 1.80
CA SER A 59 12.70 -8.71 2.27
C SER A 59 13.18 -10.02 2.92
N GLY A 60 12.29 -11.00 3.11
CA GLY A 60 12.60 -12.25 3.78
C GLY A 60 12.83 -12.10 5.29
N SER A 61 12.58 -10.90 5.84
CA SER A 61 12.60 -10.63 7.28
C SER A 61 11.35 -11.26 7.89
N LYS A 62 11.37 -12.57 8.10
CA LYS A 62 10.35 -13.22 8.94
C LYS A 62 10.46 -12.61 10.34
N ASN A 63 9.38 -11.99 10.83
CA ASN A 63 9.13 -11.86 12.27
C ASN A 63 9.00 -13.25 12.88
#